data_AF-A0A2S9G9R1-F1
#
_entry.id   AF-A0A2S9G9R1-F1
#
_cell.length_a   1.000
_cell.length_b   1.000
_cell.length_c   1.000
_cell.angle_alpha   90.00
_cell.angle_beta   90.00
_cell.angle_gamma   90.00
#
_symmetry.space_group_name_H-M   'P 1'
#
loop_
_entity.id
_entity.type
_entity.pdbx_description
1 polymer ?
#
loop_
_entity_poly.entity_id
_entity_poly.type
_entity_poly.pdbx_seq_one_letter_code
_entity_poly.pdbx_strand_id
1 'polypeptide(L)'
;QIAREAGLEPLADRLLGDPTQVPDEVAAGFVSDVVADTVAALEGARHIIVERAAEDAELVGGLRERFWQTGSVRARPASDAAAAA
;
A
#
# COMPACT_ATOMS: atom_id res chain seq x y z
N GLN A 1 9.59 -2.83 6.46
CA GLN A 1 10.75 -3.61 6.99
C GLN A 1 10.37 -5.02 7.50
N ILE A 2 9.49 -5.18 8.51
CA ILE A 2 9.08 -6.50 9.07
C ILE A 2 8.64 -7.51 8.00
N ALA A 3 7.87 -7.09 6.99
CA ALA A 3 7.42 -7.99 5.91
C ALA A 3 8.58 -8.53 5.05
N ARG A 4 9.66 -7.76 4.86
CA ARG A 4 10.86 -8.20 4.14
C ARG A 4 11.67 -9.18 4.98
N GLU A 5 11.79 -8.91 6.28
CA GLU A 5 12.42 -9.83 7.25
C GLU A 5 11.66 -11.17 7.36
N ALA A 6 10.33 -11.14 7.21
CA ALA A 6 9.49 -12.33 7.11
C ALA A 6 9.56 -13.05 5.74
N GLY A 7 10.39 -12.56 4.80
CA GLY A 7 10.60 -13.20 3.50
C GLY A 7 9.48 -12.99 2.48
N LEU A 8 8.64 -11.96 2.63
CA LEU A 8 7.50 -11.70 1.74
C LEU A 8 7.85 -10.87 0.50
N GLU A 9 9.11 -10.48 0.33
CA GLU A 9 9.56 -9.72 -0.83
C GLU A 9 9.32 -10.44 -2.18
N PRO A 10 9.62 -11.75 -2.32
CA PRO A 10 9.30 -12.47 -3.55
C PRO A 10 7.79 -12.58 -3.83
N LEU A 11 6.93 -12.55 -2.80
CA LEU A 11 5.48 -12.54 -2.98
C LEU A 11 5.03 -11.19 -3.59
N ALA A 12 5.54 -10.09 -3.05
CA ALA A 12 5.29 -8.75 -3.58
C ALA A 12 5.75 -8.63 -5.04
N ASP A 13 6.95 -9.13 -5.37
CA ASP A 13 7.50 -9.10 -6.73
C ASP A 13 6.65 -9.89 -7.72
N ARG A 14 6.22 -11.11 -7.35
CA ARG A 14 5.37 -11.94 -8.22
C ARG A 14 4.04 -11.26 -8.51
N LEU A 15 3.33 -10.80 -7.48
CA LEU A 15 2.00 -10.22 -7.63
C LEU A 15 2.03 -8.87 -8.36
N LEU A 16 3.08 -8.08 -8.17
CA LEU A 16 3.26 -6.83 -8.89
C LEU A 16 3.66 -7.05 -10.36
N GLY A 17 4.49 -8.07 -10.62
CA GLY A 17 5.02 -8.39 -11.95
C GLY A 17 4.00 -9.06 -12.88
N ASP A 18 3.06 -9.82 -12.34
CA ASP A 18 1.99 -10.46 -13.12
C ASP A 18 0.65 -10.39 -12.37
N PRO A 19 -0.25 -9.46 -12.76
CA PRO A 19 -1.56 -9.28 -12.14
C PRO A 19 -2.59 -10.34 -12.54
N THR A 20 -2.24 -11.32 -13.39
CA THR A 20 -3.14 -12.42 -13.78
C THR A 20 -3.13 -13.58 -12.78
N GLN A 21 -2.15 -13.60 -11.87
CA GLN A 21 -2.07 -14.59 -10.80
C GLN A 21 -3.22 -14.44 -9.79
N VAL A 22 -3.64 -15.56 -9.21
CA VAL A 22 -4.60 -15.57 -8.10
C VAL A 22 -3.83 -15.28 -6.80
N PRO A 23 -4.05 -14.12 -6.13
CA PRO A 23 -3.20 -13.70 -5.01
C PRO A 23 -3.18 -14.69 -3.85
N ASP A 24 -4.33 -15.27 -3.50
CA ASP A 24 -4.43 -16.26 -2.42
C ASP A 24 -3.63 -17.53 -2.71
N GLU A 25 -3.59 -17.99 -3.96
CA GLU A 25 -2.86 -19.19 -4.36
C GLU A 25 -1.34 -18.97 -4.27
N VAL A 26 -0.85 -17.81 -4.71
CA VAL A 26 0.57 -17.47 -4.62
C VAL A 26 0.98 -17.26 -3.16
N ALA A 27 0.13 -16.59 -2.38
CA ALA A 27 0.37 -16.27 -0.97
C ALA A 27 0.40 -17.52 -0.07
N ALA A 28 -0.34 -18.59 -0.42
CA ALA A 28 -0.31 -19.86 0.30
C ALA A 28 1.11 -20.43 0.45
N GLY A 29 1.99 -20.19 -0.52
CA GLY A 29 3.40 -20.60 -0.47
C GLY A 29 4.29 -19.81 0.48
N PHE A 30 3.76 -18.77 1.13
CA PHE A 30 4.51 -17.88 2.04
C PHE A 30 4.01 -17.96 3.49
N VAL A 31 3.02 -18.80 3.78
CA VAL A 31 2.58 -19.10 5.15
C VAL A 31 3.71 -19.86 5.87
N SER A 32 4.01 -19.45 7.09
CA SER A 32 5.10 -20.02 7.91
C SER A 32 4.86 -19.74 9.41
N ASP A 33 5.76 -20.19 10.28
CA ASP A 33 5.69 -19.90 11.72
C ASP A 33 5.67 -18.40 12.06
N VAL A 34 6.17 -17.55 11.14
CA VAL A 34 6.19 -16.08 11.29
C VAL A 34 5.16 -15.36 10.42
N VAL A 35 4.42 -16.08 9.57
CA VAL A 35 3.35 -15.54 8.71
C VAL A 35 2.12 -16.44 8.84
N ALA A 36 1.15 -16.01 9.65
CA ALA A 36 0.09 -16.88 10.16
C ALA A 36 -0.83 -17.47 9.08
N ASP A 37 -1.17 -16.70 8.05
CA ASP A 37 -2.09 -17.10 7.00
C ASP A 37 -1.86 -16.30 5.70
N THR A 38 -2.64 -16.60 4.66
CA THR A 38 -2.55 -15.91 3.38
C THR A 38 -2.90 -14.44 3.48
N VAL A 39 -3.79 -14.05 4.39
CA VAL A 39 -4.19 -12.65 4.61
C VAL A 39 -3.00 -11.86 5.13
N ALA A 40 -2.30 -12.36 6.15
CA ALA A 40 -1.08 -11.75 6.69
C ALA A 40 0.03 -11.67 5.63
N ALA A 41 0.18 -12.69 4.80
CA ALA A 41 1.15 -12.68 3.70
C ALA A 41 0.83 -11.57 2.67
N LEU A 42 -0.44 -11.43 2.28
CA LEU A 42 -0.89 -10.41 1.34
C LEU A 42 -0.81 -9.00 1.92
N GLU A 43 -1.11 -8.82 3.21
CA GLU A 43 -0.91 -7.54 3.88
C GLU A 43 0.57 -7.14 3.91
N GLY A 44 1.46 -8.09 4.21
CA GLY A 44 2.90 -7.86 4.19
C GLY A 44 3.41 -7.51 2.77
N ALA A 45 2.98 -8.25 1.76
CA ALA A 45 3.31 -7.94 0.36
C ALA A 45 2.80 -6.55 -0.06
N ARG A 46 1.58 -6.18 0.33
CA ARG A 46 1.01 -4.85 0.11
C ARG A 46 1.86 -3.77 0.78
N HIS A 47 2.28 -3.96 2.02
CA HIS A 47 3.17 -3.00 2.70
C HIS A 47 4.49 -2.82 1.96
N ILE A 48 5.10 -3.90 1.45
CA ILE A 48 6.32 -3.82 0.65
C ILE A 48 6.10 -2.96 -0.61
N ILE A 49 4.99 -3.17 -1.32
CA ILE A 49 4.66 -2.39 -2.53
C ILE A 49 4.43 -0.91 -2.19
N VAL A 50 3.69 -0.63 -1.11
CA VAL A 50 3.41 0.75 -0.65
C VAL A 50 4.70 1.46 -0.23
N GLU A 51 5.58 0.79 0.53
CA GLU A 51 6.90 1.32 0.90
C GLU A 51 7.70 1.69 -0.36
N ARG A 52 7.80 0.78 -1.35
CA ARG A 52 8.51 1.05 -2.61
C ARG A 52 7.93 2.23 -3.37
N ALA A 53 6.61 2.31 -3.50
CA ALA A 53 5.94 3.40 -4.20
C ALA A 53 6.14 4.76 -3.51
N ALA A 54 6.19 4.77 -2.18
CA ALA A 54 6.42 5.97 -1.39
C ALA A 54 7.88 6.45 -1.41
N GLU A 55 8.82 5.57 -1.76
CA GLU A 55 10.25 5.87 -1.86
C GLU A 55 10.73 6.16 -3.30
N ASP A 56 9.89 5.90 -4.30
CA ASP A 56 10.17 6.24 -5.70
C ASP A 56 10.06 7.76 -5.94
N ALA A 57 11.21 8.41 -6.17
CA ALA A 57 11.30 9.85 -6.30
C ALA A 57 10.55 10.39 -7.53
N GLU A 58 10.50 9.64 -8.63
CA GLU A 58 9.82 10.05 -9.86
C GLU A 58 8.31 9.99 -9.67
N LEU A 59 7.81 8.88 -9.10
CA LEU A 59 6.39 8.69 -8.79
C LEU A 59 5.90 9.72 -7.78
N VAL A 60 6.62 9.90 -6.68
CA VAL A 60 6.27 10.88 -5.64
C VAL A 60 6.34 12.31 -6.19
N GLY A 61 7.34 12.61 -7.02
CA GLY A 61 7.47 13.88 -7.72
C GLY A 61 6.25 14.17 -8.59
N GLY A 62 5.88 13.23 -9.46
CA GLY A 62 4.73 13.34 -10.35
C GLY A 62 3.40 13.46 -9.61
N LEU A 63 3.20 12.70 -8.53
CA LEU A 63 2.00 12.80 -7.70
C LEU A 63 1.87 14.18 -7.05
N ARG A 64 2.98 14.73 -6.55
CA ARG A 64 3.02 16.08 -5.95
C ARG A 64 2.68 17.15 -6.99
N GLU A 65 3.27 17.08 -8.18
CA GLU A 65 3.00 18.03 -9.26
C GLU A 65 1.53 17.96 -9.69
N ARG A 66 0.99 16.76 -9.89
CA ARG A 66 -0.44 16.58 -10.22
C ARG A 66 -1.35 17.15 -9.13
N PHE A 67 -1.04 16.91 -7.87
CA PHE A 67 -1.79 17.47 -6.74
C PHE A 67 -1.70 18.99 -6.71
N TRP A 68 -0.53 19.56 -7.00
CA TRP A 68 -0.34 21.01 -7.08
C TRP A 68 -1.21 21.65 -8.17
N GLN A 69 -1.28 21.02 -9.34
CA GLN A 69 -2.04 21.53 -10.49
C GLN A 69 -3.56 21.39 -10.35
N THR A 70 -4.02 20.31 -9.71
CA THR A 70 -5.45 19.91 -9.74
C THR A 70 -6.12 19.88 -8.37
N GLY A 71 -5.34 20.02 -7.30
CA GLY A 71 -5.83 19.97 -5.93
C GLY A 71 -6.78 21.13 -5.62
N SER A 72 -7.72 20.88 -4.71
CA SER A 72 -8.59 21.91 -4.16
C SER A 72 -8.58 21.84 -2.64
N VAL A 73 -8.54 23.00 -2.01
CA VAL A 73 -8.67 23.12 -0.56
C VAL A 73 -10.16 23.29 -0.24
N ARG A 74 -10.65 22.48 0.71
CA ARG A 74 -12.00 22.62 1.26
C ARG A 74 -11.92 22.82 2.76
N ALA A 75 -12.64 23.81 3.26
CA ALA A 75 -12.84 24.02 4.69
C ALA A 75 -14.27 23.62 5.05
N ARG A 76 -14.44 23.00 6.22
CA ARG A 76 -15.74 22.81 6.87
C ARG A 76 -15.64 23.22 8.33
N PRO A 77 -16.74 23.71 8.92
CA PRO A 77 -16.81 23.92 10.37
C PRO A 77 -16.42 22.65 11.12
N ALA A 78 -15.75 22.81 12.26
CA ALA A 78 -15.34 21.67 13.10
C ALA A 78 -16.54 20.89 13.65
N SER A 79 -17.72 21.51 13.70
CA SER A 79 -18.99 20.90 14.05
C SER A 79 -20.15 21.70 13.44
N ASP A 80 -21.33 21.11 13.39
CA ASP A 80 -22.55 21.81 12.96
C ASP A 80 -22.91 23.00 13.86
N ALA A 81 -22.61 22.92 15.16
CA ALA A 81 -22.78 24.03 16.09
C ALA A 81 -21.88 25.23 15.72
N ALA A 82 -20.65 24.96 15.27
CA ALA A 82 -19.75 25.99 14.76
C ALA A 82 -20.14 26.50 13.36
N ALA A 83 -21.01 25.79 12.64
CA ALA A 83 -21.55 26.20 11.34
C ALA A 83 -22.73 27.16 11.46
N ALA A 84 -23.43 27.12 12.60
CA ALA A 84 -24.67 27.88 12.85
C ALA A 84 -24.46 29.19 13.62
N ALA A 85 -23.22 29.47 14.06
CA ALA A 85 -22.81 30.70 14.73
C ALA A 85 -22.30 31.74 13.73
#